data_AF-A0AAW2Q6H5-F1
#
_entry.id   AF-A0AAW2Q6H5-F1
#
_cell.length_a   1.000
_cell.length_b   1.000
_cell.length_c   1.000
_cell.angle_alpha   90.00
_cell.angle_beta   90.00
_cell.angle_gamma   90.00
#
_symmetry.space_group_name_H-M   'P 1'
#
loop_
_entity.id
_entity.type
_entity.pdbx_description
1 polymer ?
#
loop_
_entity_poly.entity_id
_entity_poly.type
_entity_poly.pdbx_seq_one_letter_code
_entity_poly.pdbx_strand_id
1 'polypeptide(L)'
;MWGATLSILSGKTWLEISWDRGILGVELRTLDQYEEFPEALADPEDLVWEVLYDAWDIGIPVGAENALPCYGRQGFDKIRQNAKPYDGPDKSLSSFTYLRLSPDLVEGCHLREFERFVNQMHGKCA
;
A
#
# COMPACT_ATOMS: atom_id res chain seq x y z
N MET A 1 15.40 -1.16 -13.45
CA MET A 1 14.11 -1.85 -13.56
C MET A 1 13.29 -0.97 -14.48
N TRP A 2 13.03 -1.37 -15.72
CA TRP A 2 12.28 -0.53 -16.67
C TRP A 2 10.84 -1.02 -16.69
N GLY A 3 10.06 -0.61 -15.69
CA GLY A 3 8.61 -0.66 -15.73
C GLY A 3 8.07 0.61 -16.39
N ALA A 4 6.89 0.54 -16.99
CA ALA A 4 6.19 1.75 -17.39
C ALA A 4 5.57 2.38 -16.13
N THR A 5 5.86 3.65 -15.86
CA THR A 5 5.19 4.43 -14.82
C THR A 5 4.10 5.27 -15.48
N LEU A 6 2.88 5.19 -14.98
CA LEU A 6 1.79 6.10 -15.35
C LEU A 6 1.42 6.92 -14.11
N SER A 7 1.40 8.24 -14.27
CA SER A 7 0.86 9.14 -13.25
C SER A 7 -0.63 9.31 -13.52
N ILE A 8 -1.47 8.87 -12.59
CA ILE A 8 -2.91 9.13 -12.64
C ILE A 8 -3.17 10.39 -11.83
N LEU A 9 -3.86 11.34 -12.46
CA LEU A 9 -4.45 12.51 -11.80
C LEU A 9 -5.96 12.28 -11.70
N SER A 10 -6.46 12.01 -10.50
CA SER A 10 -7.90 12.06 -10.22
C SER A 10 -8.17 13.28 -9.35
N GLY A 11 -8.87 14.26 -9.90
CA GLY A 11 -9.04 15.57 -9.29
C GLY A 11 -7.70 16.29 -9.08
N LYS A 12 -7.22 16.31 -7.84
CA LYS A 12 -5.97 16.94 -7.40
C LYS A 12 -4.99 15.96 -6.76
N THR A 13 -5.33 14.68 -6.71
CA THR A 13 -4.48 13.62 -6.16
C THR A 13 -3.62 13.02 -7.28
N TRP A 14 -2.32 12.91 -7.01
CA TRP A 14 -1.38 12.19 -7.86
C TRP A 14 -1.14 10.78 -7.29
N LEU A 15 -1.32 9.75 -8.12
CA LEU A 15 -0.87 8.39 -7.84
C LEU A 15 0.10 7.95 -8.93
N GLU A 16 1.30 7.52 -8.53
CA GLU A 16 2.19 6.80 -9.44
C GLU A 16 1.82 5.32 -9.43
N ILE A 17 1.49 4.80 -10.61
CA ILE A 17 1.35 3.36 -10.82
C ILE A 17 2.49 2.87 -11.69
N SER A 18 3.04 1.71 -11.36
CA SER A 18 4.11 1.08 -12.12
C SER A 18 3.65 -0.25 -12.69
N TRP A 19 4.24 -0.66 -13.81
CA TRP A 19 4.00 -1.97 -14.38
C TRP A 19 5.30 -2.74 -14.52
N ASP A 20 5.48 -3.81 -13.74
CA ASP A 20 6.62 -4.72 -13.85
C ASP A 20 6.15 -6.16 -13.98
N ARG A 21 6.60 -6.85 -15.03
CA ARG A 21 6.33 -8.28 -15.27
C ARG A 21 4.86 -8.71 -15.19
N GLY A 22 3.93 -7.81 -15.54
CA GLY A 22 2.49 -8.11 -15.48
C GLY A 22 1.83 -7.81 -14.13
N ILE A 23 2.55 -7.17 -13.20
CA ILE A 23 2.03 -6.73 -11.91
C ILE A 23 1.89 -5.21 -11.94
N LEU A 24 0.71 -4.73 -11.54
CA LEU A 24 0.47 -3.32 -11.27
C LEU A 24 1.01 -2.98 -9.88
N GLY A 25 1.96 -2.06 -9.80
CA GLY A 25 2.49 -1.52 -8.54
C GLY A 25 1.76 -0.24 -8.15
N VAL A 26 1.32 -0.14 -6.89
CA VAL A 26 0.70 1.06 -6.33
C VAL A 26 1.36 1.47 -5.01
N GLU A 27 1.39 2.76 -4.71
CA GLU A 27 1.81 3.28 -3.42
C GLU A 27 0.63 3.39 -2.45
N LEU A 28 0.78 2.85 -1.23
CA LEU A 28 -0.22 2.90 -0.16
C LEU A 28 0.17 3.92 0.90
N ARG A 29 -0.80 4.71 1.32
CA ARG A 29 -0.68 5.51 2.53
C ARG A 29 -0.81 4.61 3.76
N THR A 30 0.04 4.89 4.73
CA THR A 30 0.16 4.10 5.97
C THR A 30 -0.52 4.78 7.15
N LEU A 31 -0.99 6.00 7.01
CA LEU A 31 -1.72 6.72 8.04
C LEU A 31 -2.75 7.60 7.34
N ASP A 32 -3.81 7.96 8.06
CA ASP A 32 -4.71 9.03 7.66
C ASP A 32 -3.93 10.34 7.85
N GLN A 33 -3.07 10.64 6.88
CA GLN A 33 -2.25 11.84 6.92
C GLN A 33 -3.16 13.01 6.60
N TYR A 34 -3.30 13.93 7.56
CA TYR A 34 -3.87 15.24 7.29
C TYR A 34 -3.16 15.84 6.09
N GLU A 35 -3.92 16.20 5.06
CA GLU A 35 -3.37 16.93 3.93
C GLU A 35 -2.71 18.20 4.49
N GLU A 36 -1.43 18.40 4.16
CA GLU A 36 -0.74 19.65 4.45
C GLU A 36 -1.41 20.84 3.72
N PHE A 37 -2.24 20.53 2.72
CA PHE A 37 -2.98 21.45 1.87
C PHE A 37 -4.45 20.99 1.72
N PRO A 38 -5.34 21.26 2.68
CA PRO A 38 -6.75 20.88 2.59
C PRO A 38 -7.48 21.52 1.38
N GLU A 39 -6.96 22.61 0.82
CA GLU A 39 -7.44 23.20 -0.43
C GLU A 39 -7.18 22.29 -1.64
N ALA A 40 -6.31 21.29 -1.49
CA ALA A 40 -6.06 20.29 -2.51
C ALA A 40 -7.25 19.34 -2.68
N LEU A 41 -8.25 19.30 -1.78
CA LEU A 41 -9.44 18.44 -1.93
C LEU A 41 -9.09 17.01 -2.42
N ALA A 42 -7.91 16.51 -2.04
CA ALA A 42 -7.39 15.26 -2.59
C ALA A 42 -7.90 14.11 -1.73
N ASP A 43 -8.40 13.07 -2.40
CA ASP A 43 -8.78 11.82 -1.77
C ASP A 43 -7.87 10.68 -2.26
N PRO A 44 -6.67 10.56 -1.66
CA PRO A 44 -5.71 9.53 -2.04
C PRO A 44 -6.15 8.13 -1.66
N GLU A 45 -7.02 7.97 -0.67
CA GLU A 45 -7.48 6.65 -0.27
C GLU A 45 -8.53 6.13 -1.26
N ASP A 46 -9.49 6.96 -1.64
CA ASP A 46 -10.49 6.60 -2.64
C ASP A 46 -9.83 6.29 -3.99
N LEU A 47 -8.87 7.10 -4.43
CA LEU A 47 -8.15 6.85 -5.70
C LEU A 47 -7.39 5.52 -5.69
N VAL A 48 -6.76 5.17 -4.58
CA VAL A 48 -6.09 3.86 -4.46
C VAL A 48 -7.12 2.75 -4.54
N TRP A 49 -8.24 2.85 -3.85
CA TRP A 49 -9.30 1.84 -3.92
C TRP A 49 -9.86 1.68 -5.34
N GLU A 50 -10.15 2.77 -6.05
CA GLU A 50 -10.60 2.72 -7.44
C GLU A 50 -9.63 1.92 -8.33
N VAL A 51 -8.33 2.22 -8.25
CA VAL A 51 -7.30 1.52 -9.03
C VAL A 51 -7.19 0.05 -8.65
N LEU A 52 -7.27 -0.28 -7.35
CA LEU A 52 -7.24 -1.66 -6.88
C LEU A 52 -8.44 -2.46 -7.39
N TYR A 53 -9.65 -1.91 -7.28
CA TYR A 53 -10.87 -2.56 -7.74
C TYR A 53 -10.88 -2.77 -9.25
N ASP A 54 -10.51 -1.76 -10.03
CA ASP A 54 -10.44 -1.88 -11.49
C ASP A 54 -9.44 -2.96 -11.92
N ALA A 55 -8.27 -3.01 -11.29
CA ALA A 55 -7.25 -4.01 -11.58
C ALA A 55 -7.71 -5.43 -11.22
N TRP A 56 -8.31 -5.60 -10.03
CA TRP A 56 -8.85 -6.89 -9.61
C TRP A 56 -10.01 -7.36 -10.48
N ASP A 57 -10.92 -6.47 -10.88
CA ASP A 57 -12.08 -6.79 -11.72
C ASP A 57 -11.68 -7.27 -13.13
N ILE A 58 -10.51 -6.84 -13.64
CA ILE A 58 -9.94 -7.34 -14.90
C ILE A 58 -8.82 -8.39 -14.71
N GLY A 59 -8.62 -8.88 -13.49
CA GLY A 59 -7.73 -10.00 -13.18
C GLY A 59 -6.24 -9.69 -13.23
N ILE A 60 -5.85 -8.43 -13.05
CA ILE A 60 -4.44 -8.00 -12.98
C ILE A 60 -3.93 -8.22 -11.55
N PRO A 61 -2.81 -8.93 -11.36
CA PRO A 61 -2.14 -8.98 -10.06
C PRO A 61 -1.65 -7.59 -9.64
N VAL A 62 -1.96 -7.19 -8.42
CA VAL A 62 -1.50 -5.91 -7.87
C VAL A 62 -0.44 -6.17 -6.80
N GLY A 63 0.68 -5.46 -6.88
CA GLY A 63 1.67 -5.32 -5.83
C GLY A 63 1.58 -3.91 -5.24
N ALA A 64 2.05 -3.73 -4.01
CA ALA A 64 2.07 -2.39 -3.43
C ALA A 64 3.31 -2.12 -2.57
N GLU A 65 3.52 -0.85 -2.25
CA GLU A 65 4.56 -0.38 -1.33
C GLU A 65 4.04 0.76 -0.46
N ASN A 66 4.73 1.09 0.63
CA ASN A 66 4.34 2.25 1.43
C ASN A 66 4.90 3.55 0.84
N ALA A 67 4.04 4.56 0.69
CA ALA A 67 4.43 5.88 0.19
C ALA A 67 5.39 6.63 1.14
N LEU A 68 5.20 6.45 2.45
CA LEU A 68 6.02 7.07 3.49
C LEU A 68 6.43 6.04 4.56
N PRO A 69 7.60 6.21 5.21
CA PRO A 69 8.04 5.29 6.25
C PRO A 69 7.04 5.18 7.41
N CYS A 70 6.75 3.96 7.87
CA CYS A 70 5.90 3.72 9.04
C CYS A 70 6.44 2.59 9.92
N TYR A 71 6.65 2.86 11.20
CA TYR A 71 7.23 1.86 12.13
C TYR A 71 6.24 1.38 13.19
N GLY A 72 5.04 1.97 13.21
CA GLY A 72 4.03 1.75 14.23
C GLY A 72 2.92 0.80 13.78
N ARG A 73 2.31 0.17 14.79
CA ARG A 73 1.14 -0.72 14.65
C ARG A 73 0.04 -0.17 13.74
N GLN A 74 -0.32 1.10 13.91
CA GLN A 74 -1.40 1.73 13.15
C GLN A 74 -1.14 1.66 11.64
N GLY A 75 0.09 1.93 11.20
CA GLY A 75 0.39 1.93 9.78
C GLY A 75 0.50 0.55 9.17
N PHE A 76 1.06 -0.41 9.92
CA PHE A 76 1.03 -1.81 9.51
C PHE A 76 -0.40 -2.36 9.43
N ASP A 77 -1.28 -1.98 10.36
CA ASP A 77 -2.67 -2.42 10.35
C ASP A 77 -3.43 -1.81 9.15
N LYS A 78 -3.17 -0.55 8.77
CA LYS A 78 -3.72 0.09 7.56
C LYS A 78 -3.24 -0.59 6.28
N ILE A 79 -1.94 -0.86 6.14
CA ILE A 79 -1.40 -1.62 4.99
C ILE A 79 -2.09 -2.97 4.89
N ARG A 80 -2.25 -3.69 6.02
CA ARG A 80 -2.91 -4.99 6.06
C ARG A 80 -4.37 -4.92 5.60
N GLN A 81 -5.11 -3.87 6.00
CA GLN A 81 -6.49 -3.66 5.56
C GLN A 81 -6.57 -3.47 4.04
N ASN A 82 -5.67 -2.67 3.46
CA ASN A 82 -5.60 -2.46 2.01
C ASN A 82 -5.15 -3.73 1.27
N ALA A 83 -4.29 -4.55 1.91
CA ALA A 83 -3.77 -5.77 1.30
C ALA A 83 -4.81 -6.89 1.18
N LYS A 84 -5.77 -6.93 2.11
CA LYS A 84 -6.83 -7.93 2.20
C LYS A 84 -8.13 -7.26 2.64
N PRO A 85 -8.80 -6.50 1.75
CA PRO A 85 -10.13 -5.98 2.01
C PRO A 85 -11.11 -7.08 2.41
N TYR A 86 -12.12 -6.70 3.19
CA TYR A 86 -13.12 -7.62 3.72
C TYR A 86 -14.00 -8.27 2.64
N ASP A 87 -13.97 -7.73 1.41
CA ASP A 87 -14.89 -8.02 0.32
C ASP A 87 -14.62 -9.34 -0.43
N GLY A 88 -13.64 -10.14 0.02
CA GLY A 88 -13.47 -11.52 -0.41
C GLY A 88 -12.01 -11.93 -0.65
N PRO A 89 -11.72 -13.25 -0.69
CA PRO A 89 -10.35 -13.75 -0.86
C PRO A 89 -9.71 -13.38 -2.21
N ASP A 90 -10.53 -13.10 -3.23
CA ASP A 90 -10.10 -12.82 -4.60
C ASP A 90 -9.59 -11.38 -4.78
N LYS A 91 -9.86 -10.49 -3.83
CA LYS A 91 -9.45 -9.08 -3.85
C LYS A 91 -8.33 -8.87 -2.85
N SER A 92 -7.13 -9.29 -3.22
CA SER A 92 -5.96 -9.14 -2.36
C SER A 92 -4.71 -8.77 -3.15
N LEU A 93 -3.76 -8.14 -2.47
CA LEU A 93 -2.45 -7.86 -3.06
C LEU A 93 -1.67 -9.16 -3.26
N SER A 94 -1.09 -9.29 -4.45
CA SER A 94 -0.18 -10.39 -4.82
C SER A 94 1.19 -10.27 -4.12
N SER A 95 1.62 -9.05 -3.82
CA SER A 95 2.87 -8.77 -3.13
C SER A 95 2.84 -7.42 -2.42
N PHE A 96 3.68 -7.25 -1.40
CA PHE A 96 3.91 -5.96 -0.75
C PHE A 96 5.42 -5.76 -0.52
N THR A 97 5.95 -4.61 -0.93
CA THR A 97 7.33 -4.21 -0.75
C THR A 97 7.40 -3.11 0.30
N TYR A 98 8.03 -3.39 1.45
CA TYR A 98 8.25 -2.36 2.46
C TYR A 98 9.47 -1.48 2.11
N LEU A 99 9.25 -0.17 1.99
CA LEU A 99 10.24 0.85 1.74
C LEU A 99 10.50 1.66 3.03
N ARG A 100 11.67 1.59 3.67
CA ARG A 100 12.89 0.85 3.30
C ARG A 100 13.53 0.29 4.56
N LEU A 101 14.35 -0.75 4.40
CA LEU A 101 15.27 -1.19 5.43
C LEU A 101 16.10 0.00 5.94
N SER A 102 15.98 0.28 7.23
CA SER A 102 16.66 1.39 7.91
C SER A 102 17.11 0.94 9.32
N PRO A 103 18.07 1.65 9.93
CA PRO A 103 18.39 1.45 11.35
C PRO A 103 17.17 1.56 12.27
N ASP A 104 16.24 2.45 11.94
CA ASP A 104 15.00 2.64 12.70
C ASP A 104 14.08 1.43 12.59
N LEU A 105 13.96 0.81 11.42
CA LEU A 105 13.14 -0.39 11.23
C LEU A 105 13.65 -1.58 12.06
N VAL A 106 14.97 -1.71 12.18
CA VAL A 106 15.61 -2.81 12.92
C VAL A 106 15.79 -2.49 14.42
N GLU A 107 15.29 -1.35 14.89
CA GLU A 107 15.22 -1.01 16.31
C GLU A 107 14.25 -1.96 17.03
N GLY A 108 14.57 -2.34 18.27
CA GLY A 108 13.95 -3.50 18.92
C GLY A 108 12.43 -3.47 18.99
N CYS A 109 11.80 -2.30 19.18
CA CYS A 109 10.32 -2.24 19.22
C CYS A 109 9.70 -2.23 17.82
N HIS A 110 10.32 -1.55 16.86
CA HIS A 110 9.86 -1.49 15.47
C HIS A 110 10.00 -2.83 14.77
N LEU A 111 11.11 -3.55 15.00
CA LEU A 111 11.34 -4.86 14.41
C LEU A 111 10.28 -5.88 14.87
N ARG A 112 9.91 -5.87 16.16
CA ARG A 112 8.83 -6.73 16.67
C ARG A 112 7.48 -6.43 16.03
N GLU A 113 7.16 -5.16 15.83
CA GLU A 113 5.92 -4.78 15.12
C GLU A 113 5.98 -5.14 13.63
N PHE A 114 7.15 -5.02 12.99
CA PHE A 114 7.35 -5.46 11.62
C PHE A 114 7.23 -6.99 11.47
N GLU A 115 7.79 -7.77 12.39
CA GLU A 115 7.62 -9.24 12.43
C GLU A 115 6.14 -9.63 12.58
N ARG A 116 5.39 -8.96 13.47
CA ARG A 116 3.95 -9.15 13.61
C ARG A 116 3.23 -8.85 12.30
N PHE A 117 3.55 -7.73 11.66
CA PHE A 117 2.99 -7.34 10.36
C PHE A 117 3.25 -8.41 9.29
N VAL A 118 4.50 -8.88 9.15
CA VAL A 118 4.87 -9.94 8.20
C VAL A 118 4.10 -11.24 8.45
N ASN A 119 3.93 -11.63 9.72
CA ASN A 119 3.15 -12.82 10.07
C ASN A 119 1.68 -12.66 9.68
N GLN A 120 1.08 -11.50 9.95
CA GLN A 120 -0.31 -11.21 9.59
C GLN A 120 -0.52 -11.19 8.06
N MET A 121 0.42 -10.62 7.30
CA MET A 121 0.39 -10.63 5.83
C MET A 121 0.41 -12.06 5.27
N HIS A 122 1.17 -12.96 5.91
CA HIS A 122 1.18 -14.40 5.58
C HIS A 122 -0.01 -15.19 6.12
N GLY A 123 -0.99 -14.55 6.77
CA GLY A 123 -2.15 -15.24 7.36
C GLY A 123 -1.78 -16.11 8.57
N LYS A 124 -0.60 -15.92 9.16
CA LYS A 124 -0.25 -16.53 10.44
C LYS A 124 -0.93 -15.71 11.52
N CYS A 125 -1.82 -16.33 12.30
CA CYS A 125 -2.35 -15.71 13.50
C CYS A 125 -1.17 -15.37 14.44
N ALA A 126 -1.12 -14.12 14.90
CA ALA A 126 -0.21 -13.68 15.94
C ALA A 126 -0.71 -14.16 17.32
#